data_AF-A0A920MKE6-F1
#
_entry.id   AF-A0A920MKE6-F1
#
_cell.length_a   1.000
_cell.length_b   1.000
_cell.length_c   1.000
_cell.angle_alpha   90.00
_cell.angle_beta   90.00
_cell.angle_gamma   90.00
#
_symmetry.space_group_name_H-M   'P 1'
#
loop_
_entity.id
_entity.type
_entity.pdbx_description
1 polymer ?
#
loop_
_entity_poly.entity_id
_entity_poly.type
_entity_poly.pdbx_seq_one_letter_code
_entity_poly.pdbx_strand_id
1 'polypeptide(L)' 'MKVFPSPHLYFPFSGLAFKLSLAPFHIWTPDVYEGSPLPSTIYLATIGKAVIFIVLLRVVVRQTLYHFNL' A
#
# COMPACT_ATOMS: atom_id res chain seq x y z
N MET A 1 -21.94 1.29 15.34
CA MET A 1 -20.65 0.83 14.79
C MET A 1 -20.62 1.14 13.30
N LYS A 2 -19.92 2.20 12.89
CA LYS A 2 -19.81 2.60 11.48
C LYS A 2 -18.35 2.94 11.19
N VAL A 3 -17.56 1.91 10.91
CA VAL A 3 -16.25 2.05 10.26
C VAL A 3 -16.52 2.31 8.78
N PHE A 4 -17.15 3.44 8.46
CA PHE A 4 -17.24 3.89 7.07
C PHE A 4 -16.02 4.77 6.81
N PRO A 5 -15.05 4.32 6.00
CA PRO A 5 -14.00 5.23 5.54
C PRO A 5 -14.71 6.37 4.80
N SER A 6 -14.44 7.60 5.23
CA SER A 6 -14.98 8.78 4.62
C SER A 6 -14.50 8.89 3.16
N PRO A 7 -15.29 9.52 2.26
CA PRO A 7 -15.05 9.44 0.83
C PRO A 7 -13.69 9.98 0.35
N HIS A 8 -13.05 10.82 1.15
CA HIS A 8 -11.70 11.32 0.87
C HIS A 8 -10.59 10.28 1.07
N LEU A 9 -10.85 9.15 1.76
CA LEU A 9 -9.85 8.10 1.95
C LEU A 9 -9.70 7.17 0.74
N TYR A 10 -10.66 7.14 -0.19
CA TYR A 10 -10.58 6.24 -1.35
C TYR A 10 -9.37 6.54 -2.25
N PHE A 11 -9.07 7.82 -2.48
CA PHE A 11 -7.92 8.25 -3.29
C PHE A 11 -6.57 7.81 -2.69
N PRO A 12 -6.21 8.14 -1.44
CA PRO A 12 -4.95 7.67 -0.85
C PRO A 12 -4.87 6.15 -0.71
N PHE A 13 -5.98 5.46 -0.44
CA PHE A 13 -5.99 3.98 -0.40
C PHE A 13 -5.71 3.35 -1.76
N SER A 14 -6.21 3.93 -2.86
CA SER A 14 -5.90 3.45 -4.21
C SER A 14 -4.40 3.55 -4.53
N GLY A 15 -3.74 4.62 -4.09
CA GLY A 15 -2.29 4.79 -4.25
C GLY A 15 -1.46 3.78 -3.42
N LEU A 16 -1.92 3.46 -2.21
CA LEU A 16 -1.29 2.41 -1.39
C LEU A 16 -1.48 1.02 -2.00
N ALA A 17 -2.67 0.73 -2.54
CA ALA A 17 -2.97 -0.54 -3.22
C ALA A 17 -2.13 -0.73 -4.49
N PHE A 18 -1.89 0.35 -5.26
CA PHE A 18 -1.00 0.35 -6.42
C PHE A 18 0.44 -0.02 -6.05
N LYS A 19 1.01 0.59 -5.00
CA LYS A 19 2.37 0.29 -4.56
C LYS A 19 2.54 -1.14 -4.02
N LEU A 20 1.48 -1.74 -3.48
CA LEU A 20 1.47 -3.14 -3.04
C LEU A 20 1.20 -4.13 -4.18
N SER A 21 0.89 -3.67 -5.39
CA SER A 21 0.46 -4.53 -6.50
C SER A 21 -0.77 -5.39 -6.14
N LEU A 22 -1.75 -4.82 -5.42
CA LEU A 22 -2.99 -5.53 -5.09
C LEU A 22 -3.97 -5.49 -6.28
N ALA A 23 -4.82 -6.50 -6.45
CA ALA A 23 -5.88 -6.46 -7.46
C ALA A 23 -6.86 -5.31 -7.20
N PRO A 24 -7.27 -4.53 -8.22
CA PRO A 24 -6.95 -4.60 -9.65
C PRO A 24 -5.68 -3.85 -10.12
N PHE A 25 -4.91 -3.23 -9.22
CA PHE A 25 -3.79 -2.32 -9.51
C PHE A 25 -2.42 -3.00 -9.75
N HIS A 26 -2.40 -4.27 -10.14
CA HIS A 26 -1.16 -5.05 -10.28
C HIS A 26 -0.58 -5.10 -11.70
N ILE A 27 -1.32 -4.63 -12.71
CA ILE A 27 -1.01 -4.81 -14.15
C ILE A 27 0.38 -4.28 -14.53
N TRP A 28 0.86 -3.21 -13.90
CA TRP A 28 2.19 -2.64 -14.16
C TRP A 28 3.36 -3.51 -13.68
N THR A 29 3.12 -4.42 -12.74
CA THR A 29 4.17 -5.14 -12.00
C THR A 29 4.99 -6.08 -12.89
N PRO A 30 4.38 -6.90 -13.77
CA PRO A 30 5.12 -7.77 -14.69
C PRO A 30 6.02 -6.99 -15.63
N ASP A 31 5.49 -5.96 -16.31
CA ASP A 31 6.24 -5.15 -17.29
C ASP A 31 7.47 -4.47 -16.66
N VAL A 32 7.33 -3.94 -15.44
CA VAL A 32 8.44 -3.28 -14.74
C VAL A 32 9.48 -4.29 -14.23
N TYR A 33 9.07 -5.49 -13.83
CA TYR A 33 10.01 -6.49 -13.33
C TYR A 33 10.84 -7.10 -14.47
N GLU A 34 10.24 -7.26 -15.65
CA GLU A 34 10.92 -7.73 -16.86
C GLU A 34 11.80 -6.66 -17.48
N GLY A 35 11.35 -5.40 -17.51
CA GLY A 35 12.06 -4.29 -18.15
C GLY A 35 13.20 -3.68 -17.34
N SER A 36 13.38 -4.04 -16.06
CA SER A 36 14.38 -3.40 -15.17
C SER A 36 15.59 -4.27 -14.85
N PRO A 37 16.77 -3.67 -14.57
CA PRO A 37 17.93 -4.41 -14.09
C PRO A 37 17.62 -5.20 -12.81
N LEU A 38 18.19 -6.40 -12.69
CA LEU A 38 17.95 -7.32 -11.57
C LEU A 38 18.02 -6.66 -10.17
N PRO A 39 19.03 -5.80 -9.85
CA PRO A 39 19.10 -5.16 -8.54
C PRO A 39 17.90 -4.25 -8.24
N SER A 40 17.39 -3.56 -9.26
CA SER A 40 16.24 -2.66 -9.16
C SER A 40 14.94 -3.44 -8.95
N THR A 41 14.74 -4.52 -9.71
CA THR A 41 13.58 -5.42 -9.54
C THR A 41 13.54 -6.00 -8.13
N ILE A 42 14.68 -6.50 -7.61
CA ILE A 42 14.75 -7.05 -6.25
C ILE A 42 14.44 -5.98 -5.20
N TYR A 43 14.99 -4.78 -5.34
CA TYR A 43 14.72 -3.67 -4.42
C TYR A 43 13.22 -3.31 -4.37
N LEU A 44 12.59 -3.18 -5.54
CA LEU A 44 11.17 -2.84 -5.66
C LEU A 44 10.26 -3.97 -5.14
N ALA A 45 10.61 -5.23 -5.41
CA ALA A 45 9.84 -6.39 -4.98
C ALA A 45 9.90 -6.63 -3.46
N THR A 46 10.99 -6.21 -2.81
CA THR A 46 11.22 -6.45 -1.38
C THR A 46 11.02 -5.18 -0.55
N ILE A 47 12.03 -4.31 -0.53
CA ILE A 47 12.09 -3.12 0.32
C ILE A 47 10.92 -2.18 0.02
N GLY A 48 10.61 -1.95 -1.26
CA GLY A 48 9.50 -1.12 -1.67
C GLY A 48 8.16 -1.58 -1.09
N LYS A 49 7.84 -2.87 -1.23
CA LYS A 49 6.59 -3.44 -0.70
C LYS A 49 6.57 -3.49 0.82
N ALA A 50 7.70 -3.82 1.46
CA ALA A 50 7.81 -3.88 2.92
C ALA A 50 7.56 -2.51 3.59
N VAL A 51 8.16 -1.44 3.07
CA VAL A 51 7.98 -0.07 3.60
C VAL A 51 6.51 0.34 3.52
N ILE A 52 5.84 0.11 2.38
CA ILE A 52 4.45 0.48 2.21
C ILE A 52 3.54 -0.36 3.11
N PHE A 53 3.84 -1.64 3.29
CA PHE A 53 3.10 -2.50 4.21
C PHE A 53 3.18 -1.98 5.66
N ILE A 54 4.36 -1.55 6.11
CA ILE A 54 4.55 -0.95 7.45
C ILE A 54 3.75 0.36 7.58
N VAL A 55 3.74 1.21 6.56
CA VAL A 55 2.95 2.45 6.55
C VAL A 55 1.45 2.13 6.66
N LEU A 56 0.97 1.14 5.90
CA LEU A 56 -0.43 0.71 5.95
C LEU A 56 -0.81 0.21 7.35
N LEU A 57 0.01 -0.64 7.97
CA LEU A 57 -0.18 -1.08 9.36
C LEU A 57 -0.23 0.10 10.33
N ARG A 58 0.68 1.08 10.18
CA ARG A 58 0.73 2.26 11.04
C ARG A 58 -0.55 3.10 10.93
N VAL A 59 -1.10 3.26 9.72
CA VAL A 59 -2.35 3.97 9.49
C VAL A 59 -3.52 3.24 10.17
N VAL A 60 -3.60 1.92 10.02
CA VAL A 60 -4.65 1.10 10.63
C VAL A 60 -4.59 1.16 12.17
N VAL A 61 -3.40 0.99 12.74
CA VAL A 61 -3.19 1.09 14.20
C VAL A 61 -3.54 2.49 14.70
N ARG A 62 -3.05 3.53 14.04
CA ARG A 62 -3.33 4.93 14.42
C ARG A 62 -4.83 5.24 14.35
N GLN A 63 -5.52 4.80 13.31
CA GLN A 63 -6.98 4.96 13.18
C GLN A 63 -7.73 4.25 14.31
N THR A 64 -7.26 3.06 14.69
CA THR A 64 -7.83 2.28 15.78
C THR A 64 -7.64 2.98 17.12
N LEU A 65 -6.45 3.53 17.39
CA LEU A 65 -6.16 4.31 18.59
C LEU A 65 -7.03 5.56 18.71
N TYR A 66 -7.20 6.32 17.62
CA TYR A 66 -8.11 7.48 17.62
C TYR A 66 -9.55 7.10 17.93
N HIS A 67 -10.00 5.93 17.46
CA HIS A 67 -11.33 5.44 17.79
C HIS A 67 -11.48 5.12 19.29
N PHE A 68 -10.40 4.66 19.94
CA PHE A 68 -10.34 4.35 21.36
C PHE A 68 -9.90 5.54 22.25
N ASN A 69 -9.67 6.73 21.67
CA ASN A 69 -9.29 7.96 22.39
C ASN A 69 -8.07 7.80 23.33
N LEU A 70 -7.03 7.10 22.86
CA LEU A 70 -5.70 6.99 23.47
C LEU A 70 -4.63 7.65 22.60
#